data_AF-A0AA51DHM6-F1
#
_entry.id   AF-A0AA51DHM6-F1
#
_cell.length_a   1.000
_cell.length_b   1.000
_cell.length_c   1.000
_cell.angle_alpha   90.00
_cell.angle_beta   90.00
_cell.angle_gamma   90.00
#
_symmetry.space_group_name_H-M   'P 1'
#
loop_
_entity.id
_entity.type
_entity.pdbx_description
1 polymer ?
#
loop_
_entity_poly.entity_id
_entity_poly.type
_entity_poly.pdbx_seq_one_letter_code
_entity_poly.pdbx_strand_id
1 'polypeptide(L)' 'MRLGLNYKNGKREIFNENDTKSVIAGINYLKLIKYIKGSKKVEGKVIKILDKDINIDELRSIEIILI' A
#
# COMPACT_ATOMS: atom_id res chain seq x y z
N MET A 1 -11.66 -1.17 -10.24
CA MET A 1 -10.93 -0.66 -9.05
C MET A 1 -9.42 -0.74 -9.30
N ARG A 2 -8.66 0.31 -8.97
CA ARG A 2 -7.19 0.35 -9.14
C ARG A 2 -6.50 0.87 -7.87
N LEU A 3 -5.30 0.38 -7.58
CA LEU A 3 -4.44 0.88 -6.52
C LEU A 3 -3.51 1.96 -7.08
N GLY A 4 -3.49 3.13 -6.43
CA GLY A 4 -2.59 4.23 -6.75
C GLY A 4 -1.57 4.47 -5.63
N LEU A 5 -0.31 4.66 -6.00
CA LEU A 5 0.76 5.14 -5.13
C LEU A 5 1.12 6.56 -5.56
N ASN A 6 1.00 7.50 -4.64
CA ASN A 6 1.41 8.89 -4.87
C ASN A 6 2.68 9.15 -4.08
N TYR A 7 3.75 9.53 -4.78
CA TYR A 7 5.05 9.79 -4.18
C TYR A 7 5.21 11.29 -3.87
N LYS A 8 6.02 11.62 -2.87
CA LYS A 8 6.29 13.02 -2.46
C LYS A 8 6.96 13.85 -3.56
N ASN A 9 7.67 13.20 -4.48
CA ASN A 9 8.30 13.83 -5.66
C ASN A 9 7.33 14.12 -6.82
N GLY A 10 6.02 13.88 -6.64
CA GLY A 10 5.00 14.10 -7.67
C GLY A 10 4.83 12.95 -8.66
N LYS A 11 5.63 11.88 -8.58
CA LYS A 11 5.41 10.65 -9.34
C LYS A 11 4.12 9.98 -8.86
N ARG A 12 3.36 9.42 -9.81
CA ARG A 12 2.19 8.59 -9.54
C ARG A 12 2.34 7.25 -10.24
N GLU A 13 2.06 6.18 -9.51
CA GLU A 13 2.06 4.83 -10.04
C GLU A 13 0.67 4.22 -9.83
N ILE A 14 0.08 3.71 -10.91
CA ILE A 14 -1.27 3.14 -10.90
C ILE A 14 -1.17 1.69 -11.33
N PHE A 15 -1.52 0.78 -10.44
CA PHE A 15 -1.61 -0.64 -10.73
C PHE A 15 -2.85 -0.93 -11.58
N ASN A 16 -2.73 -1.93 -12.44
CA ASN A 16 -3.89 -2.43 -13.18
C ASN A 16 -4.87 -3.14 -12.23
N GLU A 17 -6.04 -3.52 -12.74
CA GLU A 17 -7.09 -4.14 -11.92
C GLU A 17 -6.69 -5.51 -11.38
N ASN A 18 -5.98 -6.33 -12.15
CA ASN A 18 -5.55 -7.68 -11.75
C ASN A 18 -4.52 -7.60 -10.62
N ASP A 19 -3.54 -6.72 -10.78
CA ASP A 19 -2.51 -6.42 -9.78
C ASP A 19 -3.15 -5.91 -8.48
N THR A 20 -4.13 -5.01 -8.61
CA THR A 20 -4.88 -4.47 -7.47
C THR A 20 -5.64 -5.57 -6.72
N LYS A 21 -6.30 -6.48 -7.45
CA LYS A 21 -6.99 -7.64 -6.84
C LYS A 21 -6.01 -8.55 -6.11
N SER A 22 -4.84 -8.82 -6.69
CA SER A 22 -3.79 -9.63 -6.08
C SER A 22 -3.27 -9.01 -4.77
N VAL A 23 -2.96 -7.70 -4.78
CA VAL A 23 -2.50 -6.98 -3.59
C VAL A 23 -3.55 -7.04 -2.47
N ILE A 24 -4.81 -6.75 -2.79
CA ILE A 24 -5.90 -6.74 -1.80
C ILE A 24 -6.17 -8.15 -1.25
N ALA A 25 -6.11 -9.19 -2.09
CA ALA A 25 -6.26 -10.57 -1.66
C ALA A 25 -5.14 -11.01 -0.69
N GLY A 26 -3.94 -10.44 -0.83
CA GLY A 26 -2.81 -10.67 0.08
C GLY A 26 -2.90 -9.96 1.44
N ILE A 27 -3.85 -9.04 1.63
CA ILE A 27 -3.97 -8.28 2.88
C ILE A 27 -4.54 -9.17 3.99
N ASN A 28 -3.77 -9.34 5.07
CA ASN A 28 -4.29 -9.91 6.30
C ASN A 28 -5.01 -8.83 7.14
N TYR A 29 -6.33 -8.74 6.99
CA TYR A 29 -7.16 -7.74 7.66
C TYR A 29 -7.09 -7.79 9.19
N LEU A 30 -6.90 -8.96 9.80
CA LEU A 30 -6.72 -9.08 11.26
C LEU A 30 -5.41 -8.44 11.73
N LYS A 31 -4.32 -8.59 10.97
CA LYS A 31 -3.05 -7.90 11.25
C LYS A 31 -3.22 -6.39 11.10
N LEU A 32 -3.94 -5.93 10.08
CA LEU A 32 -4.22 -4.50 9.85
C LEU A 32 -5.01 -3.89 11.02
N ILE A 33 -6.07 -4.56 11.48
CA ILE A 33 -6.87 -4.09 12.63
C ILE A 33 -6.02 -4.02 13.90
N LYS A 34 -5.21 -5.04 14.18
CA LYS A 34 -4.28 -5.03 15.34
C LYS A 34 -3.27 -3.89 15.25
N TYR A 35 -2.83 -3.54 14.05
CA TYR A 35 -1.95 -2.40 13.81
C TYR A 35 -2.65 -1.07 14.09
N ILE A 36 -3.84 -0.85 13.52
CA ILE A 36 -4.63 0.38 13.71
C ILE A 36 -4.97 0.59 15.20
N LYS A 37 -5.24 -0.49 15.94
CA LYS A 37 -5.52 -0.45 17.38
C LYS A 37 -4.27 -0.21 18.27
N GLY A 38 -3.13 0.15 17.68
CA GLY A 38 -1.97 0.66 18.41
C GLY A 38 -1.14 -0.40 19.13
N SER A 39 -1.34 -1.69 18.85
CA SER A 39 -0.65 -2.75 19.60
C SER A 39 0.82 -2.94 19.19
N LYS A 40 1.28 -2.34 18.08
CA LYS A 40 2.68 -2.39 17.62
C LYS A 40 3.06 -1.12 16.84
N LYS A 41 4.22 -0.53 17.17
CA LYS A 41 4.89 0.44 16.28
C LYS A 41 5.35 -0.28 15.02
N VAL A 42 5.11 0.31 13.84
CA VAL A 42 5.74 -0.15 12.59
C VAL A 42 7.15 0.40 12.55
N GLU A 43 8.12 -0.50 12.67
CA GLU A 43 9.56 -0.19 12.55
C GLU A 43 10.05 -0.30 11.09
N GLY A 44 9.18 -0.77 10.18
CA GLY A 44 9.51 -0.94 8.78
C GLY A 44 9.37 0.36 7.98
N LYS A 45 10.47 0.78 7.34
CA LYS A 45 10.47 1.88 6.35
C LYS A 45 10.14 1.43 4.94
N VAL A 46 10.05 0.12 4.70
CA VAL A 46 9.82 -0.44 3.36
C VAL A 46 8.58 -1.35 3.40
N ILE A 47 7.66 -1.15 2.45
CA ILE A 47 6.55 -2.08 2.18
C ILE A 47 6.81 -2.79 0.86
N LYS A 48 6.46 -4.08 0.82
CA LYS A 48 6.49 -4.84 -0.42
C LYS A 48 5.10 -4.85 -1.05
N ILE A 49 4.97 -4.33 -2.27
CA ILE A 49 3.75 -4.40 -3.08
C ILE A 49 4.10 -5.16 -4.34
N LEU A 50 3.50 -6.35 -4.51
CA LEU A 50 3.87 -7.31 -5.56
C LEU A 50 5.38 -7.64 -5.46
N ASP A 51 6.13 -7.40 -6.53
CA ASP A 51 7.57 -7.60 -6.62
C ASP A 51 8.38 -6.32 -6.37
N LYS A 52 7.75 -5.27 -5.84
CA LYS A 52 8.40 -3.97 -5.59
C LYS A 52 8.56 -3.69 -4.11
N ASP A 53 9.76 -3.31 -3.74
CA ASP A 53 10.07 -2.73 -2.45
C ASP A 53 9.90 -1.21 -2.52
N ILE A 54 8.99 -0.67 -1.71
CA ILE A 54 8.61 0.74 -1.72
C ILE A 54 8.96 1.34 -0.36
N ASN A 55 9.78 2.38 -0.38
CA ASN A 55 10.09 3.16 0.81
C ASN A 55 8.88 4.02 1.22
N ILE A 56 8.36 3.79 2.42
CA ILE A 56 7.22 4.53 2.98
C ILE A 56 7.55 6.01 3.13
N ASP A 57 8.81 6.34 3.42
CA ASP A 57 9.24 7.74 3.57
C ASP A 57 9.11 8.53 2.25
N GLU A 58 9.07 7.85 1.10
CA GLU A 58 8.88 8.46 -0.23
C GLU A 58 7.41 8.59 -0.62
N LEU A 59 6.50 7.87 0.05
CA LEU A 59 5.07 7.90 -0.24
C LEU A 59 4.39 9.10 0.43
N ARG A 60 3.51 9.74 -0.33
CA ARG A 60 2.58 10.78 0.15
C ARG A 60 1.23 10.18 0.51
N SER A 61 0.68 9.31 -0.34
CA SER A 61 -0.59 8.62 -0.10
C SER A 61 -0.67 7.31 -0.89
N ILE A 62 -1.53 6.40 -0.41
CA ILE A 62 -1.97 5.21 -1.12
C ILE A 62 -3.49 5.34 -1.29
N GLU A 63 -3.99 5.13 -2.50
CA GLU A 63 -5.38 5.39 -2.87
C GLU A 63 -6.00 4.18 -3.56
N ILE A 64 -7.27 3.91 -3.25
CA ILE A 64 -8.13 3.05 -4.06
C ILE A 64 -8.91 3.95 -5.01
N ILE A 65 -8.67 3.78 -6.32
CA ILE A 65 -9.37 4.48 -7.37
C ILE A 65 -10.53 3.60 -7.83
N LEU A 66 -11.75 4.04 -7.53
CA LEU A 66 -12.98 3.47 -8.06
C LEU A 66 -13.21 4.08 -9.45
N ILE A 67 -13.33 3.20 -10.45
CA ILE A 67 -13.62 3.53 -11.85
C ILE A 67 -14.86 2.73 -12.20
#